data_AF-A0AAU8WMC3-F1
#
_entry.id   AF-A0AAU8WMC3-F1
#
_cell.length_a   1.000
_cell.length_b   1.000
_cell.length_c   1.000
_cell.angle_alpha   90.00
_cell.angle_beta   90.00
_cell.angle_gamma   90.00
#
_symmetry.space_group_name_H-M   'P 1'
#
loop_
_entity.id
_entity.type
_entity.pdbx_description
1 polymer ?
#
loop_
_entity_poly.entity_id
_entity_poly.type
_entity_poly.pdbx_seq_one_letter_code
_entity_poly.pdbx_strand_id
1 'polypeptide(L)'
;MVLQMKSGGVVSDARTELNTQRLAKYIGGKHALVAQGGGQRGIFTAGVLDSFLLSNFDPYHEFYGTSAGALNLCAFLSRQTGLSKTFILELTTRAEFFHLFSYIRRKQYMNMQWALDQIGEYPYRLDLDMARQALGNRKAYAAVTSADDLKDAYFPMLGADWQQVLLATCAIPGLYPEPITLAGKQYIDGGVSASIPVQEAWRKEARFITVIRTEFTLKGEDISPPSANELPVWLREPLSHFQHQLQHKWSGWRQEWNEFLQQQKLRAKEQKKEQKHLDALNGGRWLFGADDIYRLSHLLGSKFDAGLADLLMVHYQTYTLTSEFLDAHHDDTFIAQIMPSEPLRSNSLLSSPEALQHDYELGLKAGYRFLKLYREAEVFRKVLPNNQV
;
A
#
# COMPACT_ATOMS: atom_id res chain seq x y z
N MET A 1 18.75 -26.11 18.42
CA MET A 1 17.56 -25.46 17.83
C MET A 1 18.07 -24.32 16.95
N VAL A 2 18.19 -24.55 15.64
CA VAL A 2 18.68 -23.51 14.72
C VAL A 2 17.56 -22.48 14.59
N LEU A 3 17.76 -21.27 15.11
CA LEU A 3 16.89 -20.14 14.82
C LEU A 3 16.81 -20.02 13.29
N GLN A 4 15.66 -20.33 12.70
CA GLN A 4 15.42 -20.10 11.27
C GLN A 4 15.67 -18.61 11.01
N MET A 5 16.81 -18.29 10.40
CA MET A 5 17.13 -16.93 10.02
C MET A 5 16.09 -16.49 8.97
N LYS A 6 15.38 -15.40 9.22
CA LYS A 6 14.41 -14.83 8.26
C LYS A 6 15.06 -14.62 6.89
N SER A 7 14.31 -14.89 5.83
CA SER A 7 14.78 -14.78 4.44
C SER A 7 14.92 -13.34 3.96
N GLY A 8 14.17 -12.43 4.58
CA GLY A 8 14.19 -11.00 4.30
C GLY A 8 14.72 -10.17 5.48
N GLY A 9 14.43 -8.88 5.44
CA GLY A 9 14.79 -7.96 6.51
C GLY A 9 13.95 -6.70 6.53
N VAL A 10 13.97 -6.01 7.66
CA VAL A 10 13.25 -4.74 7.87
C VAL A 10 14.26 -3.62 8.08
N VAL A 11 14.03 -2.50 7.42
CA VAL A 11 14.79 -1.26 7.59
C VAL A 11 13.80 -0.14 7.89
N SER A 12 14.05 0.59 8.97
CA SER A 12 13.29 1.79 9.33
C SER A 12 14.22 2.95 9.64
N ASP A 13 13.63 4.10 10.01
CA ASP A 13 14.33 5.30 10.45
C ASP A 13 15.03 5.14 11.81
N ALA A 14 14.64 4.16 12.64
CA ALA A 14 15.26 3.89 13.95
C ALA A 14 15.81 2.46 14.15
N ARG A 15 15.34 1.46 13.38
CA ARG A 15 15.72 0.04 13.55
C ARG A 15 16.18 -0.59 12.24
N THR A 16 16.99 -1.63 12.34
CA THR A 16 17.43 -2.43 11.20
C THR A 16 17.56 -3.87 11.62
N GLU A 17 16.86 -4.73 10.89
CA GLU A 17 16.87 -6.18 11.01
C GLU A 17 17.05 -6.76 9.61
N LEU A 18 18.19 -6.47 8.99
CA LEU A 18 18.54 -6.93 7.65
C LEU A 18 19.92 -7.57 7.67
N ASN A 19 20.03 -8.81 7.19
CA ASN A 19 21.30 -9.51 7.07
C ASN A 19 21.94 -9.21 5.71
N THR A 20 22.99 -8.38 5.71
CA THR A 20 23.69 -7.92 4.50
C THR A 20 24.44 -9.05 3.79
N GLN A 21 24.97 -10.04 4.50
CA GLN A 21 25.62 -11.21 3.90
C GLN A 21 24.63 -12.11 3.15
N ARG A 22 23.41 -12.29 3.70
CA ARG A 22 22.35 -13.01 3.00
C ARG A 22 21.88 -12.21 1.79
N LEU A 23 21.60 -10.91 1.96
CA LEU A 23 21.21 -10.02 0.87
C LEU A 23 22.22 -10.06 -0.30
N ALA A 24 23.52 -10.08 -0.02
CA ALA A 24 24.58 -10.14 -1.03
C ALA A 24 24.41 -11.28 -2.06
N LYS A 25 23.79 -12.40 -1.65
CA LYS A 25 23.52 -13.56 -2.52
C LYS A 25 22.43 -13.27 -3.57
N TYR A 26 21.53 -12.34 -3.30
CA TYR A 26 20.35 -12.04 -4.14
C TYR A 26 20.51 -10.79 -5.01
N ILE A 27 21.47 -9.90 -4.68
CA ILE A 27 21.79 -8.68 -5.45
C ILE A 27 22.25 -8.99 -6.90
N GLY A 28 22.57 -10.25 -7.21
CA GLY A 28 22.91 -10.68 -8.58
C GLY A 28 21.73 -11.00 -9.48
N GLY A 29 20.54 -11.18 -8.91
CA GLY A 29 19.35 -11.59 -9.66
C GLY A 29 18.52 -10.42 -10.18
N LYS A 30 17.30 -10.74 -10.60
CA LYS A 30 16.30 -9.74 -10.99
C LYS A 30 15.79 -9.00 -9.75
N HIS A 31 15.79 -7.67 -9.83
CA HIS A 31 15.38 -6.79 -8.73
C HIS A 31 14.02 -6.15 -9.01
N ALA A 32 13.16 -6.10 -7.99
CA ALA A 32 11.89 -5.38 -8.07
C ALA A 32 11.75 -4.36 -6.93
N LEU A 33 11.10 -3.24 -7.23
CA LEU A 33 10.67 -2.24 -6.27
C LEU A 33 9.14 -2.25 -6.17
N VAL A 34 8.63 -2.47 -4.96
CA VAL A 34 7.21 -2.55 -4.65
C VAL A 34 6.86 -1.39 -3.71
N ALA A 35 5.88 -0.57 -4.08
CA ALA A 35 5.42 0.56 -3.27
C ALA A 35 3.96 0.35 -2.83
N GLN A 36 3.76 0.25 -1.52
CA GLN A 36 2.44 0.09 -0.91
C GLN A 36 1.53 1.31 -1.17
N GLY A 37 0.23 1.06 -1.33
CA GLY A 37 -0.79 2.10 -1.32
C GLY A 37 -1.13 2.61 0.09
N GLY A 38 -1.47 3.89 0.23
CA GLY A 38 -1.78 4.44 1.56
C GLY A 38 -2.33 5.87 1.56
N GLY A 39 -2.82 6.37 0.42
CA GLY A 39 -3.22 7.76 0.27
C GLY A 39 -2.09 8.72 0.66
N GLN A 40 -2.39 9.68 1.52
CA GLN A 40 -1.43 10.67 2.02
C GLN A 40 -0.27 10.09 2.83
N ARG A 41 -0.40 8.88 3.40
CA ARG A 41 0.73 8.16 4.03
C ARG A 41 1.81 7.76 3.02
N GLY A 42 1.50 7.81 1.73
CA GLY A 42 2.47 7.72 0.64
C GLY A 42 3.58 8.78 0.73
N ILE A 43 3.45 9.80 1.60
CA ILE A 43 4.49 10.78 1.88
C ILE A 43 5.76 10.14 2.47
N PHE A 44 5.62 9.06 3.25
CA PHE A 44 6.77 8.28 3.71
C PHE A 44 7.49 7.64 2.52
N THR A 45 6.74 7.09 1.57
CA THR A 45 7.29 6.52 0.33
C THR A 45 7.99 7.59 -0.50
N ALA A 46 7.43 8.79 -0.60
CA ALA A 46 8.06 9.93 -1.25
C ALA A 46 9.45 10.22 -0.67
N GLY A 47 9.56 10.26 0.67
CA GLY A 47 10.85 10.45 1.36
C GLY A 47 11.86 9.33 1.07
N VAL A 48 11.42 8.06 1.07
CA VAL A 48 12.30 6.94 0.73
C VAL A 48 12.83 7.09 -0.71
N LEU A 49 11.96 7.35 -1.67
CA LEU A 49 12.33 7.46 -3.09
C LEU A 49 13.17 8.70 -3.39
N ASP A 50 12.94 9.83 -2.70
CA ASP A 50 13.79 11.01 -2.81
C ASP A 50 15.20 10.73 -2.31
N SER A 51 15.38 9.93 -1.24
CA SER A 51 16.72 9.49 -0.81
C SER A 51 17.43 8.65 -1.88
N PHE A 52 16.68 7.85 -2.64
CA PHE A 52 17.21 7.05 -3.74
C PHE A 52 17.64 7.94 -4.91
N LEU A 53 16.81 8.91 -5.31
CA LEU A 53 17.15 9.90 -6.34
C LEU A 53 18.39 10.71 -5.96
N LEU A 54 18.43 11.26 -4.75
CA LEU A 54 19.56 12.04 -4.23
C LEU A 54 20.86 11.24 -4.16
N SER A 55 20.75 9.91 -4.08
CA SER A 55 21.90 8.98 -4.04
C SER A 55 22.21 8.30 -5.37
N ASN A 56 21.51 8.69 -6.45
CA ASN A 56 21.56 8.06 -7.77
C ASN A 56 21.40 6.52 -7.71
N PHE A 57 20.43 6.07 -6.91
CA PHE A 57 20.19 4.67 -6.63
C PHE A 57 18.94 4.17 -7.35
N ASP A 58 19.12 3.27 -8.31
CA ASP A 58 18.03 2.62 -9.04
C ASP A 58 18.49 1.29 -9.65
N PRO A 59 18.72 0.24 -8.83
CA PRO A 59 19.17 -1.07 -9.32
C PRO A 59 17.99 -1.95 -9.80
N TYR A 60 16.79 -1.39 -9.93
CA TYR A 60 15.57 -2.16 -10.11
C TYR A 60 15.29 -2.44 -11.59
N HIS A 61 14.76 -3.62 -11.87
CA HIS A 61 14.37 -4.08 -13.21
C HIS A 61 12.86 -3.97 -13.42
N GLU A 62 12.08 -4.06 -12.33
CA GLU A 62 10.63 -3.93 -12.36
C GLU A 62 10.11 -3.11 -11.18
N PHE A 63 8.98 -2.44 -11.41
CA PHE A 63 8.33 -1.55 -10.46
C PHE A 63 6.86 -1.92 -10.35
N TYR A 64 6.36 -2.05 -9.13
CA TYR A 64 4.96 -2.34 -8.85
C TYR A 64 4.43 -1.39 -7.79
N GLY A 65 3.36 -0.67 -8.07
CA GLY A 65 2.77 0.28 -7.14
C GLY A 65 1.27 0.16 -7.08
N THR A 66 0.71 0.49 -5.92
CA THR A 66 -0.75 0.53 -5.73
C THR A 66 -1.15 1.92 -5.28
N SER A 67 -2.16 2.53 -5.90
CA SER A 67 -2.69 3.84 -5.51
C SER A 67 -1.56 4.88 -5.38
N ALA A 68 -1.43 5.54 -4.23
CA ALA A 68 -0.33 6.46 -3.94
C ALA A 68 1.09 5.88 -4.15
N GLY A 69 1.28 4.56 -4.04
CA GLY A 69 2.53 3.89 -4.36
C GLY A 69 2.87 3.96 -5.85
N ALA A 70 1.89 3.79 -6.75
CA ALA A 70 2.08 3.95 -8.19
C ALA A 70 2.43 5.39 -8.56
N LEU A 71 1.70 6.37 -7.99
CA LEU A 71 1.99 7.80 -8.20
C LEU A 71 3.43 8.16 -7.78
N ASN A 72 3.87 7.65 -6.64
CA ASN A 72 5.24 7.83 -6.15
C ASN A 72 6.29 7.25 -7.09
N LEU A 73 6.03 6.05 -7.65
CA LEU A 73 6.94 5.41 -8.60
C LEU A 73 7.00 6.16 -9.93
N CYS A 74 5.90 6.73 -10.42
CA CYS A 74 5.91 7.61 -11.60
C CYS A 74 6.83 8.82 -11.39
N ALA A 75 6.75 9.51 -10.25
CA ALA A 75 7.64 10.63 -9.94
C ALA A 75 9.11 10.21 -9.82
N PHE A 76 9.38 9.06 -9.18
CA PHE A 76 10.72 8.47 -9.09
C PHE A 76 11.32 8.16 -10.46
N LEU A 77 10.54 7.53 -11.34
CA LEU A 77 10.98 7.20 -12.70
C LEU A 77 11.20 8.47 -13.53
N SER A 78 10.41 9.52 -13.29
CA SER A 78 10.59 10.85 -13.93
C SER A 78 11.85 11.60 -13.45
N ARG A 79 12.58 11.06 -12.45
CA ARG A 79 13.76 11.69 -11.83
C ARG A 79 13.48 13.07 -11.21
N GLN A 80 12.25 13.31 -10.77
CA GLN A 80 11.82 14.58 -10.20
C GLN A 80 11.81 14.51 -8.66
N THR A 81 12.95 14.78 -8.04
CA THR A 81 13.07 14.85 -6.58
C THR A 81 12.07 15.84 -6.00
N GLY A 82 11.31 15.43 -4.98
CA GLY A 82 10.34 16.27 -4.30
C GLY A 82 8.97 16.40 -4.99
N LEU A 83 8.77 15.89 -6.21
CA LEU A 83 7.48 15.99 -6.90
C LEU A 83 6.37 15.30 -6.11
N SER A 84 6.60 14.07 -5.64
CA SER A 84 5.63 13.35 -4.81
C SER A 84 5.33 14.06 -3.50
N LYS A 85 6.37 14.62 -2.86
CA LYS A 85 6.22 15.39 -1.63
C LYS A 85 5.30 16.58 -1.87
N THR A 86 5.57 17.36 -2.92
CA THR A 86 4.79 18.51 -3.33
C THR A 86 3.36 18.12 -3.70
N PHE A 87 3.16 17.06 -4.47
CA PHE A 87 1.82 16.55 -4.81
C PHE A 87 1.01 16.24 -3.55
N ILE A 88 1.59 15.51 -2.60
CA ILE A 88 0.88 15.13 -1.38
C ILE A 88 0.66 16.34 -0.47
N LEU A 89 1.66 17.19 -0.24
CA LEU A 89 1.55 18.35 0.64
C LEU A 89 0.63 19.45 0.10
N GLU A 90 0.65 19.69 -1.22
CA GLU A 90 0.02 20.88 -1.81
C GLU A 90 -1.23 20.58 -2.62
N LEU A 91 -1.36 19.42 -3.27
CA LEU A 91 -2.54 19.10 -4.07
C LEU A 91 -3.54 18.27 -3.27
N THR A 92 -3.10 17.24 -2.56
CA THR A 92 -4.04 16.35 -1.84
C THR A 92 -4.64 16.98 -0.57
N THR A 93 -4.11 18.13 -0.13
CA THR A 93 -4.61 18.89 1.02
C THR A 93 -5.59 20.01 0.62
N ARG A 94 -5.77 20.26 -0.69
CA ARG A 94 -6.68 21.28 -1.22
C ARG A 94 -8.14 20.82 -1.21
N ALA A 95 -9.04 21.78 -1.07
CA ALA A 95 -10.48 21.52 -1.07
C ALA A 95 -10.98 21.00 -2.42
N GLU A 96 -10.32 21.37 -3.52
CA GLU A 96 -10.59 20.89 -4.87
C GLU A 96 -10.36 19.39 -5.00
N PHE A 97 -9.33 18.87 -4.31
CA PHE A 97 -9.05 17.43 -4.25
C PHE A 97 -10.06 16.70 -3.37
N PHE A 98 -10.20 17.12 -2.10
CA PHE A 98 -11.13 16.50 -1.18
C PHE A 98 -11.60 17.50 -0.11
N HIS A 99 -12.89 17.81 -0.14
CA HIS A 99 -13.52 18.65 0.88
C HIS A 99 -14.48 17.82 1.74
N LEU A 100 -14.04 17.45 2.94
CA LEU A 100 -14.78 16.54 3.83
C LEU A 100 -16.23 16.97 4.07
N PHE A 101 -16.48 18.25 4.33
CA PHE A 101 -17.84 18.77 4.58
C PHE A 101 -18.73 18.74 3.32
N SER A 102 -18.14 18.90 2.13
CA SER A 102 -18.88 18.79 0.87
C SER A 102 -19.21 17.35 0.55
N TYR A 103 -18.29 16.42 0.83
CA TYR A 103 -18.50 14.98 0.69
C TYR A 103 -19.64 14.48 1.57
N ILE A 104 -19.64 14.82 2.87
CA ILE A 104 -20.71 14.45 3.81
C ILE A 104 -22.07 15.04 3.36
N ARG A 105 -22.08 16.25 2.80
CA ARG A 105 -23.28 16.90 2.26
C ARG A 105 -23.67 16.43 0.84
N ARG A 106 -23.01 15.41 0.30
CA ARG A 106 -23.27 14.82 -1.03
C ARG A 106 -23.04 15.78 -2.19
N LYS A 107 -22.14 16.76 -2.03
CA LYS A 107 -21.85 17.79 -3.04
C LYS A 107 -20.55 17.57 -3.81
N GLN A 108 -19.60 16.76 -3.31
CA GLN A 108 -18.29 16.58 -3.94
C GLN A 108 -17.65 15.23 -3.55
N TYR A 109 -17.15 14.48 -4.53
CA TYR A 109 -16.36 13.25 -4.35
C TYR A 109 -14.85 13.56 -4.34
N MET A 110 -14.00 12.56 -4.06
CA MET A 110 -12.55 12.73 -4.22
C MET A 110 -12.23 12.99 -5.70
N ASN A 111 -11.66 14.15 -6.00
CA ASN A 111 -11.43 14.58 -7.36
C ASN A 111 -10.02 14.17 -7.85
N MET A 112 -9.84 12.86 -8.01
CA MET A 112 -8.57 12.31 -8.50
C MET A 112 -8.29 12.74 -9.94
N GLN A 113 -9.32 12.91 -10.78
CA GLN A 113 -9.16 13.42 -12.14
C GLN A 113 -8.52 14.82 -12.13
N TRP A 114 -9.04 15.75 -11.31
CA TRP A 114 -8.45 17.07 -11.16
C TRP A 114 -6.97 17.01 -10.72
N ALA A 115 -6.63 16.16 -9.75
CA ALA A 115 -5.24 16.02 -9.31
C ALA A 115 -4.33 15.46 -10.43
N LEU A 116 -4.82 14.52 -11.24
CA LEU A 116 -4.11 13.99 -12.40
C LEU A 116 -3.98 15.02 -13.53
N ASP A 117 -4.98 15.89 -13.70
CA ASP A 117 -4.90 17.01 -14.64
C ASP A 117 -3.85 18.04 -14.18
N GLN A 118 -3.74 18.31 -12.87
CA GLN A 118 -2.72 19.21 -12.33
C GLN A 118 -1.30 18.71 -12.59
N ILE A 119 -1.06 17.40 -12.54
CA ILE A 119 0.26 16.83 -12.88
C ILE A 119 0.51 16.71 -14.40
N GLY A 120 -0.49 17.05 -15.23
CA GLY A 120 -0.27 17.28 -16.66
C GLY A 120 0.33 18.67 -16.96
N GLU A 121 0.19 19.62 -16.05
CA GLU A 121 0.47 21.04 -16.24
C GLU A 121 1.51 21.59 -15.27
N TYR A 122 2.16 22.70 -15.61
CA TYR A 122 3.04 23.40 -14.65
C TYR A 122 2.23 24.00 -13.48
N PRO A 123 2.77 24.03 -12.25
CA PRO A 123 4.13 23.68 -11.84
C PRO A 123 4.32 22.20 -11.43
N TYR A 124 3.27 21.37 -11.47
CA TYR A 124 3.31 19.98 -10.95
C TYR A 124 3.52 18.92 -12.05
N ARG A 125 3.91 19.35 -13.24
CA ARG A 125 4.02 18.51 -14.44
C ARG A 125 4.93 17.30 -14.19
N LEU A 126 4.35 16.11 -14.38
CA LEU A 126 5.04 14.84 -14.41
C LEU A 126 5.79 14.69 -15.75
N ASP A 127 7.11 14.56 -15.70
CA ASP A 127 7.94 14.41 -16.90
C ASP A 127 7.93 12.95 -17.40
N LEU A 128 6.88 12.62 -18.14
CA LEU A 128 6.68 11.28 -18.70
C LEU A 128 7.73 10.88 -19.72
N ASP A 129 8.31 11.85 -20.45
CA ASP A 129 9.35 11.56 -21.43
C ASP A 129 10.62 11.13 -20.71
N MET A 130 11.01 11.86 -19.67
CA MET A 130 12.09 11.46 -18.79
C MET A 130 11.79 10.12 -18.10
N ALA A 131 10.55 9.90 -17.66
CA ALA A 131 10.14 8.64 -17.03
C ALA A 131 10.29 7.44 -17.96
N ARG A 132 9.83 7.56 -19.21
CA ARG A 132 9.93 6.52 -20.24
C ARG A 132 11.38 6.27 -20.64
N GLN A 133 12.17 7.34 -20.79
CA GLN A 133 13.60 7.22 -21.08
C GLN A 133 14.36 6.53 -19.94
N ALA A 134 14.10 6.92 -18.69
CA ALA A 134 14.71 6.31 -17.52
C ALA A 134 14.27 4.85 -17.36
N LEU A 135 13.00 4.52 -17.63
CA LEU A 135 12.50 3.15 -17.57
C LEU A 135 13.19 2.26 -18.63
N GLY A 136 13.31 2.72 -19.88
CA GLY A 136 13.90 1.95 -20.98
C GLY A 136 13.18 0.61 -21.20
N ASN A 137 13.91 -0.50 -21.14
CA ASN A 137 13.34 -1.85 -21.32
C ASN A 137 12.72 -2.44 -20.04
N ARG A 138 12.86 -1.74 -18.90
CA ARG A 138 12.30 -2.15 -17.61
C ARG A 138 10.78 -2.04 -17.61
N LYS A 139 10.12 -2.56 -16.58
CA LYS A 139 8.66 -2.58 -16.51
C LYS A 139 8.15 -1.87 -15.26
N ALA A 140 7.09 -1.08 -15.39
CA ALA A 140 6.45 -0.40 -14.28
C ALA A 140 4.93 -0.57 -14.35
N TYR A 141 4.34 -1.19 -13.34
CA TYR A 141 2.93 -1.54 -13.30
C TYR A 141 2.19 -0.95 -12.10
N ALA A 142 1.00 -0.41 -12.34
CA ALA A 142 0.05 -0.09 -11.31
C ALA A 142 -0.87 -1.29 -11.07
N ALA A 143 -1.05 -1.69 -9.81
CA ALA A 143 -2.03 -2.68 -9.44
C ALA A 143 -3.44 -2.06 -9.44
N VAL A 144 -4.40 -2.77 -10.00
CA VAL A 144 -5.83 -2.39 -10.02
C VAL A 144 -6.66 -3.59 -9.63
N THR A 145 -7.87 -3.38 -9.13
CA THR A 145 -8.79 -4.48 -8.79
C THR A 145 -9.91 -4.53 -9.80
N SER A 146 -10.13 -5.69 -10.41
CA SER A 146 -11.27 -5.95 -11.30
C SER A 146 -12.58 -5.78 -10.54
N ALA A 147 -13.51 -4.97 -11.05
CA ALA A 147 -14.80 -4.76 -10.41
C ALA A 147 -15.73 -6.00 -10.50
N ASP A 148 -15.46 -6.91 -11.45
CA ASP A 148 -16.30 -8.08 -11.71
C ASP A 148 -15.98 -9.26 -10.79
N ASP A 149 -14.69 -9.56 -10.60
CA ASP A 149 -14.22 -10.76 -9.87
C ASP A 149 -13.27 -10.46 -8.71
N LEU A 150 -13.04 -9.17 -8.42
CA LEU A 150 -12.22 -8.67 -7.31
C LEU A 150 -10.77 -9.19 -7.30
N LYS A 151 -10.27 -9.62 -8.46
CA LYS A 151 -8.87 -10.01 -8.64
C LYS A 151 -8.00 -8.82 -9.01
N ASP A 152 -6.74 -8.91 -8.62
CA ASP A 152 -5.71 -7.97 -9.00
C ASP A 152 -5.36 -8.11 -10.50
N ALA A 153 -5.07 -6.96 -11.12
CA ALA A 153 -4.47 -6.87 -12.45
C ALA A 153 -3.40 -5.77 -12.46
N TYR A 154 -2.49 -5.85 -13.42
CA TYR A 154 -1.28 -5.03 -13.47
C TYR A 154 -1.18 -4.32 -14.82
N PHE A 155 -1.37 -3.01 -14.85
CA PHE A 155 -1.33 -2.21 -16.07
C PHE A 155 -0.09 -1.31 -16.13
N PRO A 156 0.55 -1.12 -17.31
CA PRO A 156 1.71 -0.24 -17.45
C PRO A 156 1.39 1.20 -17.02
N MET A 157 2.07 1.70 -15.98
CA MET A 157 1.78 3.02 -15.40
C MET A 157 2.37 4.20 -16.19
N LEU A 158 3.21 3.93 -17.20
CA LEU A 158 3.83 4.94 -18.09
C LEU A 158 3.46 4.74 -19.57
N GLY A 159 2.42 3.93 -19.84
CA GLY A 159 1.93 3.64 -21.18
C GLY A 159 1.23 4.83 -21.85
N ALA A 160 0.52 4.58 -22.95
CA ALA A 160 -0.32 5.58 -23.60
C ALA A 160 -1.47 6.03 -22.68
N ASP A 161 -2.13 5.05 -22.04
CA ASP A 161 -3.29 5.27 -21.15
C ASP A 161 -2.89 5.53 -19.69
N TRP A 162 -1.71 6.14 -19.46
CA TRP A 162 -1.15 6.29 -18.12
C TRP A 162 -2.10 7.01 -17.15
N GLN A 163 -2.83 8.03 -17.61
CA GLN A 163 -3.80 8.76 -16.77
C GLN A 163 -4.92 7.85 -16.30
N GLN A 164 -5.52 7.09 -17.21
CA GLN A 164 -6.60 6.15 -16.89
C GLN A 164 -6.12 5.03 -15.97
N VAL A 165 -4.89 4.55 -16.17
CA VAL A 165 -4.27 3.55 -15.29
C VAL A 165 -4.04 4.11 -13.87
N LEU A 166 -3.50 5.33 -13.75
CA LEU A 166 -3.30 5.99 -12.46
C LEU A 166 -4.62 6.37 -11.79
N LEU A 167 -5.65 6.69 -12.58
CA LEU A 167 -6.99 6.93 -12.07
C LEU A 167 -7.60 5.63 -11.52
N ALA A 168 -7.52 4.53 -12.26
CA ALA A 168 -8.04 3.23 -11.86
C ALA A 168 -7.39 2.73 -10.56
N THR A 169 -6.06 2.80 -10.45
CA THR A 169 -5.35 2.35 -9.23
C THR A 169 -5.68 3.19 -8.00
N CYS A 170 -6.24 4.40 -8.16
CA CYS A 170 -6.64 5.31 -7.08
C CYS A 170 -8.17 5.46 -6.91
N ALA A 171 -8.98 4.73 -7.68
CA ALA A 171 -10.43 4.85 -7.71
C ALA A 171 -11.08 4.14 -6.52
N ILE A 172 -10.93 4.73 -5.32
CA ILE A 172 -11.39 4.13 -4.06
C ILE A 172 -12.93 4.05 -4.06
N PRO A 173 -13.52 2.84 -3.96
CA PRO A 173 -14.97 2.66 -3.88
C PRO A 173 -15.61 3.52 -2.78
N GLY A 174 -16.68 4.24 -3.11
CA GLY A 174 -17.39 5.13 -2.19
C GLY A 174 -16.82 6.55 -2.12
N LEU A 175 -15.50 6.72 -2.27
CA LEU A 175 -14.86 8.05 -2.38
C LEU A 175 -14.79 8.54 -3.82
N TYR A 176 -14.64 7.62 -4.78
CA TYR A 176 -14.70 7.86 -6.21
C TYR A 176 -16.01 7.27 -6.77
N PRO A 177 -16.73 7.98 -7.66
CA PRO A 177 -18.12 7.65 -7.97
C PRO A 177 -18.30 6.41 -8.86
N GLU A 178 -17.38 6.12 -9.78
CA GLU A 178 -17.55 5.05 -10.78
C GLU A 178 -16.25 4.25 -11.03
N PRO A 179 -16.33 2.94 -11.34
CA PRO A 179 -15.19 2.19 -11.84
C PRO A 179 -14.61 2.77 -13.13
N ILE A 180 -13.33 2.51 -13.38
CA ILE A 180 -12.60 2.98 -14.56
C ILE A 180 -12.48 1.85 -15.58
N THR A 181 -12.83 2.12 -16.83
CA THR A 181 -12.72 1.15 -17.92
C THR A 181 -11.29 1.13 -18.48
N LEU A 182 -10.62 -0.02 -18.39
CA LEU A 182 -9.34 -0.29 -19.04
C LEU A 182 -9.46 -1.56 -19.89
N ALA A 183 -9.04 -1.52 -21.15
CA ALA A 183 -9.09 -2.67 -22.07
C ALA A 183 -10.45 -3.40 -22.09
N GLY A 184 -11.56 -2.65 -22.00
CA GLY A 184 -12.93 -3.19 -22.03
C GLY A 184 -13.43 -3.82 -20.72
N LYS A 185 -12.68 -3.73 -19.62
CA LYS A 185 -13.07 -4.20 -18.28
C LYS A 185 -13.09 -3.06 -17.27
N GLN A 186 -13.90 -3.19 -16.22
CA GLN A 186 -14.04 -2.18 -15.18
C GLN A 186 -13.09 -2.45 -14.01
N TYR A 187 -12.44 -1.41 -13.52
CA TYR A 187 -11.45 -1.47 -12.45
C TYR A 187 -11.67 -0.41 -11.38
N ILE A 188 -11.29 -0.75 -10.15
CA ILE A 188 -11.29 0.12 -8.97
C ILE A 188 -9.89 0.10 -8.33
N ASP A 189 -9.72 0.85 -7.24
CA ASP A 189 -8.44 0.96 -6.52
C ASP A 189 -7.79 -0.42 -6.27
N GLY A 190 -6.50 -0.51 -6.59
CA GLY A 190 -5.73 -1.76 -6.45
C GLY A 190 -5.56 -2.19 -5.00
N GLY A 191 -5.76 -1.27 -4.05
CA GLY A 191 -5.71 -1.50 -2.62
C GLY A 191 -6.71 -2.54 -2.14
N VAL A 192 -7.81 -2.77 -2.89
CA VAL A 192 -8.80 -3.80 -2.57
C VAL A 192 -8.22 -5.22 -2.69
N SER A 193 -7.41 -5.52 -3.70
CA SER A 193 -6.90 -6.89 -3.93
C SER A 193 -5.39 -7.04 -3.78
N ALA A 194 -4.63 -5.96 -3.93
CA ALA A 194 -3.18 -5.95 -3.93
C ALA A 194 -2.63 -4.63 -3.37
N SER A 195 -2.83 -4.36 -2.07
CA SER A 195 -2.27 -3.16 -1.43
C SER A 195 -0.73 -3.11 -1.46
N ILE A 196 -0.10 -4.29 -1.45
CA ILE A 196 1.35 -4.48 -1.56
C ILE A 196 1.56 -5.58 -2.63
N PRO A 197 1.85 -5.23 -3.90
CA PRO A 197 1.93 -6.20 -4.99
C PRO A 197 3.25 -7.01 -5.02
N VAL A 198 3.68 -7.53 -3.86
CA VAL A 198 4.95 -8.25 -3.68
C VAL A 198 4.90 -9.66 -4.26
N GLN A 199 3.77 -10.35 -4.15
CA GLN A 199 3.62 -11.69 -4.72
C GLN A 199 3.71 -11.65 -6.25
N GLU A 200 3.24 -10.60 -6.90
CA GLU A 200 3.39 -10.45 -8.36
C GLU A 200 4.86 -10.25 -8.74
N ALA A 201 5.60 -9.40 -8.04
CA ALA A 201 7.04 -9.26 -8.26
C ALA A 201 7.78 -10.61 -8.13
N TRP A 202 7.42 -11.41 -7.13
CA TRP A 202 7.95 -12.77 -6.96
C TRP A 202 7.54 -13.73 -8.08
N ARG A 203 6.26 -13.74 -8.50
CA ARG A 203 5.77 -14.52 -9.65
C ARG A 203 6.46 -14.15 -10.96
N LYS A 204 6.90 -12.89 -11.09
CA LYS A 204 7.72 -12.39 -12.21
C LYS A 204 9.21 -12.59 -12.00
N GLU A 205 9.57 -13.50 -11.11
CA GLU A 205 10.91 -13.99 -10.88
C GLU A 205 11.89 -12.97 -10.28
N ALA A 206 11.39 -11.94 -9.59
CA ALA A 206 12.25 -11.08 -8.80
C ALA A 206 12.78 -11.84 -7.57
N ARG A 207 14.11 -11.87 -7.43
CA ARG A 207 14.84 -12.58 -6.37
C ARG A 207 15.39 -11.64 -5.31
N PHE A 208 15.46 -10.36 -5.62
CA PHE A 208 15.59 -9.31 -4.62
C PHE A 208 14.41 -8.34 -4.77
N ILE A 209 13.59 -8.23 -3.74
CA ILE A 209 12.40 -7.37 -3.76
C ILE A 209 12.54 -6.35 -2.63
N THR A 210 12.57 -5.07 -2.99
CA THR A 210 12.46 -3.98 -2.02
C THR A 210 11.01 -3.56 -1.93
N VAL A 211 10.43 -3.62 -0.73
CA VAL A 211 9.04 -3.27 -0.45
C VAL A 211 9.01 -2.03 0.44
N ILE A 212 8.46 -0.92 -0.05
CA ILE A 212 8.23 0.27 0.75
C ILE A 212 6.81 0.18 1.33
N ARG A 213 6.71 0.15 2.66
CA ARG A 213 5.44 0.07 3.40
C ARG A 213 5.12 1.40 4.03
N THR A 214 3.83 1.74 4.05
CA THR A 214 3.30 2.97 4.68
C THR A 214 2.67 2.68 6.04
N GLU A 215 2.96 1.53 6.62
CA GLU A 215 2.34 1.04 7.85
C GLU A 215 3.39 0.44 8.76
N PHE A 216 3.21 0.67 10.05
CA PHE A 216 4.03 0.09 11.10
C PHE A 216 3.47 -1.28 11.52
N THR A 217 4.36 -2.22 11.82
CA THR A 217 4.01 -3.57 12.32
C THR A 217 4.77 -3.81 13.62
N LEU A 218 4.06 -3.89 14.74
CA LEU A 218 4.63 -4.32 16.03
C LEU A 218 4.98 -5.80 15.92
N LYS A 219 6.25 -6.16 16.11
CA LYS A 219 6.61 -7.56 16.37
C LYS A 219 6.29 -7.87 17.84
N GLY A 220 5.39 -8.82 18.07
CA GLY A 220 5.19 -9.43 19.39
C GLY A 220 3.88 -9.11 20.11
N GLU A 221 3.00 -8.29 19.54
CA GLU A 221 1.59 -8.39 19.92
C GLU A 221 0.93 -9.35 18.94
N ASP A 222 0.42 -10.46 19.47
CA ASP A 222 -0.84 -11.01 18.99
C ASP A 222 -1.87 -9.87 19.03
N ILE A 223 -1.86 -8.99 18.01
CA ILE A 223 -3.14 -8.59 17.46
C ILE A 223 -3.63 -9.89 16.86
N SER A 224 -4.23 -10.71 17.72
CA SER A 224 -5.08 -11.78 17.27
C SER A 224 -5.96 -11.08 16.24
N PRO A 225 -5.91 -11.45 14.95
CA PRO A 225 -7.12 -11.28 14.15
C PRO A 225 -8.27 -11.77 15.05
N PRO A 226 -9.47 -11.15 15.03
CA PRO A 226 -10.59 -11.66 15.82
C PRO A 226 -10.53 -13.17 15.69
N SER A 227 -10.41 -13.89 16.81
CA SER A 227 -9.97 -15.29 16.77
C SER A 227 -10.77 -15.99 15.68
N ALA A 228 -10.25 -17.03 15.01
CA ALA A 228 -11.02 -17.66 13.93
C ALA A 228 -12.47 -17.97 14.37
N ASN A 229 -12.72 -18.15 15.67
CA ASN A 229 -14.04 -18.27 16.31
C ASN A 229 -14.90 -16.99 16.50
N GLU A 230 -14.36 -15.79 16.39
CA GLU A 230 -15.02 -14.48 16.52
C GLU A 230 -15.39 -13.82 15.18
N LEU A 231 -14.81 -14.27 14.06
CA LEU A 231 -15.26 -13.86 12.74
C LEU A 231 -16.55 -14.62 12.38
N PRO A 232 -17.56 -13.99 11.76
CA PRO A 232 -18.69 -14.68 11.14
C PRO A 232 -18.27 -15.92 10.33
N VAL A 233 -19.10 -16.95 10.27
CA VAL A 233 -18.73 -18.25 9.68
C VAL A 233 -18.30 -18.11 8.22
N TRP A 234 -19.00 -17.27 7.46
CA TRP A 234 -18.71 -16.99 6.06
C TRP A 234 -17.38 -16.24 5.84
N LEU A 235 -16.88 -15.51 6.84
CA LEU A 235 -15.58 -14.82 6.83
C LEU A 235 -14.39 -15.80 6.86
N ARG A 236 -14.64 -17.04 7.28
CA ARG A 236 -13.65 -18.11 7.42
C ARG A 236 -13.53 -19.00 6.18
N GLU A 237 -14.43 -18.84 5.20
CA GLU A 237 -14.45 -19.69 4.02
C GLU A 237 -13.33 -19.31 3.03
N PRO A 238 -12.61 -20.29 2.45
CA PRO A 238 -11.59 -20.02 1.43
C PRO A 238 -12.16 -19.27 0.22
N LEU A 239 -11.39 -18.32 -0.34
CA LEU A 239 -11.74 -17.51 -1.53
C LEU A 239 -12.24 -18.36 -2.73
N SER A 240 -11.78 -19.60 -2.85
CA SER A 240 -12.22 -20.55 -3.88
C SER A 240 -13.70 -20.93 -3.76
N HIS A 241 -14.28 -20.91 -2.56
CA HIS A 241 -15.72 -21.14 -2.33
C HIS A 241 -16.54 -19.86 -2.45
N PHE A 242 -15.92 -18.71 -2.21
CA PHE A 242 -16.54 -17.38 -2.23
C PHE A 242 -16.96 -16.96 -3.65
N GLN A 243 -16.13 -17.24 -4.66
CA GLN A 243 -16.39 -16.88 -6.07
C GLN A 243 -17.69 -17.47 -6.64
N HIS A 244 -18.13 -18.64 -6.18
CA HIS A 244 -19.35 -19.28 -6.67
C HIS A 244 -20.61 -18.96 -5.84
N GLN A 245 -20.48 -18.46 -4.61
CA GLN A 245 -21.60 -18.27 -3.68
C GLN A 245 -22.18 -16.84 -3.62
N LEU A 246 -21.45 -15.84 -4.15
CA LEU A 246 -21.82 -14.42 -4.11
C LEU A 246 -23.22 -14.10 -4.67
N GLN A 247 -23.78 -14.94 -5.56
CA GLN A 247 -25.12 -14.73 -6.10
C GLN A 247 -26.28 -15.23 -5.21
N HIS A 248 -26.05 -16.12 -4.25
CA HIS A 248 -27.15 -16.91 -3.65
C HIS A 248 -27.35 -16.80 -2.12
N LYS A 249 -26.46 -16.15 -1.35
CA LYS A 249 -26.55 -16.12 0.13
C LYS A 249 -26.59 -14.72 0.77
N TRP A 250 -27.24 -13.76 0.11
CA TRP A 250 -27.21 -12.34 0.53
C TRP A 250 -27.95 -12.00 1.83
N SER A 251 -29.06 -12.67 2.18
CA SER A 251 -29.88 -12.28 3.32
C SER A 251 -29.35 -12.77 4.67
N GLY A 252 -28.86 -14.00 4.74
CA GLY A 252 -28.31 -14.60 5.97
C GLY A 252 -27.04 -13.89 6.43
N TRP A 253 -26.14 -13.59 5.49
CA TRP A 253 -24.87 -12.94 5.82
C TRP A 253 -25.03 -11.50 6.29
N ARG A 254 -25.98 -10.74 5.71
CA ARG A 254 -26.27 -9.38 6.16
C ARG A 254 -26.69 -9.35 7.64
N GLN A 255 -27.37 -10.39 8.10
CA GLN A 255 -27.78 -10.52 9.50
C GLN A 255 -26.59 -10.87 10.40
N GLU A 256 -25.81 -11.90 10.05
CA GLU A 256 -24.59 -12.27 10.77
C GLU A 256 -23.58 -11.12 10.87
N TRP A 257 -23.53 -10.27 9.84
CA TRP A 257 -22.64 -9.11 9.80
C TRP A 257 -23.13 -7.95 10.65
N ASN A 258 -24.44 -7.69 10.66
CA ASN A 258 -25.04 -6.72 11.57
C ASN A 258 -24.82 -7.13 13.04
N GLU A 259 -24.89 -8.43 13.35
CA GLU A 259 -24.62 -8.99 14.67
C GLU A 259 -23.15 -8.81 15.08
N PHE A 260 -22.20 -9.11 14.20
CA PHE A 260 -20.77 -8.86 14.42
C PHE A 260 -20.46 -7.38 14.66
N LEU A 261 -21.02 -6.47 13.85
CA LEU A 261 -20.87 -5.03 14.02
C LEU A 261 -21.45 -4.53 15.36
N GLN A 262 -22.58 -5.10 15.81
CA GLN A 262 -23.13 -4.77 17.12
C GLN A 262 -22.21 -5.24 18.26
N GLN A 263 -21.64 -6.45 18.16
CA GLN A 263 -20.70 -6.97 19.16
C GLN A 263 -19.44 -6.10 19.26
N GLN A 264 -18.87 -5.66 18.13
CA GLN A 264 -17.71 -4.76 18.14
C GLN A 264 -18.05 -3.36 18.70
N LYS A 265 -19.25 -2.83 18.43
CA LYS A 265 -19.71 -1.56 19.04
C LYS A 265 -19.79 -1.62 20.56
N LEU A 266 -20.22 -2.77 21.11
CA LEU A 266 -20.30 -2.98 22.55
C LEU A 266 -18.90 -3.03 23.17
N ARG A 267 -17.96 -3.78 22.56
CA ARG A 267 -16.56 -3.87 23.00
C ARG A 267 -15.83 -2.52 22.96
N ALA A 268 -16.00 -1.75 21.89
CA ALA A 268 -15.41 -0.41 21.78
C ALA A 268 -15.95 0.57 22.83
N LYS A 269 -17.22 0.41 23.25
CA LYS A 269 -17.82 1.19 24.35
C LYS A 269 -17.30 0.76 25.73
N GLU A 270 -17.03 -0.52 25.92
CA GLU A 270 -16.44 -1.07 27.16
C GLU A 270 -14.98 -0.62 27.32
N GLN A 271 -14.15 -0.72 26.28
CA GLN A 271 -12.77 -0.23 26.29
C GLN A 271 -12.68 1.29 26.54
N LYS A 272 -13.60 2.08 25.97
CA LYS A 272 -13.71 3.52 26.25
C LYS A 272 -14.08 3.84 27.70
N LYS A 273 -14.67 2.90 28.44
CA LYS A 273 -15.08 3.08 29.84
C LYS A 273 -13.94 2.81 30.81
N GLU A 274 -12.96 1.99 30.43
CA GLU A 274 -11.81 1.62 31.27
C GLU A 274 -10.57 2.52 31.07
N GLN A 275 -10.35 3.07 29.87
CA GLN A 275 -9.19 3.94 29.58
C GLN A 275 -9.55 5.43 29.62
N LYS A 276 -9.56 6.03 30.81
CA LYS A 276 -9.77 7.49 31.01
C LYS A 276 -8.49 8.34 30.98
N HIS A 277 -7.32 7.74 30.86
CA HIS A 277 -6.06 8.45 30.63
C HIS A 277 -5.15 7.53 29.82
N LEU A 278 -5.02 7.82 28.53
CA LEU A 278 -3.88 7.55 27.63
C LEU A 278 -4.31 8.07 26.25
N ASP A 279 -3.40 8.78 25.61
CA ASP A 279 -3.59 9.53 24.36
C ASP A 279 -4.32 8.74 23.28
N ALA A 280 -4.93 9.46 22.34
CA ALA A 280 -5.65 8.95 21.18
C ALA A 280 -4.82 7.87 20.42
N LEU A 281 -5.01 6.62 20.85
CA LEU A 281 -4.28 5.44 20.42
C LEU A 281 -4.62 5.12 18.96
N ASN A 282 -3.57 5.14 18.14
CA ASN A 282 -3.39 4.45 16.87
C ASN A 282 -4.43 4.75 15.76
N GLY A 283 -4.32 5.96 15.20
CA GLY A 283 -5.01 6.41 13.97
C GLY A 283 -4.53 5.77 12.66
N GLY A 284 -4.02 4.53 12.68
CA GLY A 284 -3.21 3.97 11.58
C GLY A 284 -3.95 3.32 10.40
N ARG A 285 -5.28 3.25 10.38
CA ARG A 285 -5.97 2.32 9.46
C ARG A 285 -7.06 2.91 8.55
N TRP A 286 -7.28 4.22 8.54
CA TRP A 286 -8.44 4.96 7.95
C TRP A 286 -9.21 4.42 6.70
N LEU A 287 -8.65 3.59 5.83
CA LEU A 287 -9.38 2.94 4.71
C LEU A 287 -9.42 1.41 4.73
N PHE A 288 -8.56 0.75 5.52
CA PHE A 288 -8.07 -0.59 5.17
C PHE A 288 -7.60 -1.36 6.43
N GLY A 289 -8.53 -1.55 7.36
CA GLY A 289 -8.36 -2.29 8.60
C GLY A 289 -9.69 -2.66 9.26
N ALA A 290 -9.67 -3.60 10.21
CA ALA A 290 -10.89 -4.12 10.86
C ALA A 290 -11.69 -3.02 11.61
N ASP A 291 -11.00 -2.01 12.16
CA ASP A 291 -11.61 -0.88 12.86
C ASP A 291 -12.23 0.16 11.89
N ASP A 292 -11.86 0.14 10.61
CA ASP A 292 -12.28 1.11 9.61
C ASP A 292 -13.62 0.78 9.00
N ILE A 293 -14.03 -0.49 9.04
CA ILE A 293 -15.37 -0.93 8.64
C ILE A 293 -16.43 -0.16 9.44
N TYR A 294 -16.20 0.01 10.75
CA TYR A 294 -17.07 0.78 11.62
C TYR A 294 -17.09 2.27 11.25
N ARG A 295 -15.92 2.86 10.99
CA ARG A 295 -15.79 4.28 10.60
C ARG A 295 -16.39 4.57 9.22
N LEU A 296 -16.15 3.70 8.24
CA LEU A 296 -16.72 3.74 6.90
C LEU A 296 -18.23 3.55 6.95
N SER A 297 -18.76 2.60 7.73
CA SER A 297 -20.21 2.45 7.92
C SER A 297 -20.86 3.72 8.50
N HIS A 298 -20.14 4.43 9.39
CA HIS A 298 -20.61 5.68 9.99
C HIS A 298 -20.46 6.90 9.05
N LEU A 299 -19.44 6.94 8.20
CA LEU A 299 -19.20 8.00 7.21
C LEU A 299 -20.11 7.87 5.98
N LEU A 300 -20.34 6.64 5.52
CA LEU A 300 -21.12 6.32 4.33
C LEU A 300 -22.60 6.14 4.65
N GLY A 301 -22.96 5.89 5.91
CA GLY A 301 -24.34 5.76 6.36
C GLY A 301 -25.10 4.73 5.52
N SER A 302 -26.19 5.17 4.88
CA SER A 302 -27.04 4.32 4.02
C SER A 302 -26.36 3.81 2.74
N LYS A 303 -25.15 4.27 2.40
CA LYS A 303 -24.35 3.78 1.24
C LYS A 303 -23.47 2.59 1.59
N PHE A 304 -23.41 2.19 2.85
CA PHE A 304 -22.75 0.94 3.21
C PHE A 304 -23.64 -0.23 2.79
N ASP A 305 -23.37 -0.79 1.61
CA ASP A 305 -24.08 -1.95 1.06
C ASP A 305 -23.20 -3.21 1.13
N ALA A 306 -23.75 -4.35 0.67
CA ALA A 306 -23.00 -5.60 0.70
C ALA A 306 -21.82 -5.60 -0.31
N GLY A 307 -21.91 -4.81 -1.39
CA GLY A 307 -20.79 -4.67 -2.33
C GLY A 307 -19.56 -4.06 -1.66
N LEU A 308 -19.73 -3.00 -0.86
CA LEU A 308 -18.62 -2.42 -0.11
C LEU A 308 -18.06 -3.36 0.98
N ALA A 309 -18.92 -4.20 1.57
CA ALA A 309 -18.48 -5.23 2.52
C ALA A 309 -17.57 -6.27 1.84
N ASP A 310 -17.93 -6.73 0.64
CA ASP A 310 -17.13 -7.66 -0.15
C ASP A 310 -15.76 -7.07 -0.52
N LEU A 311 -15.71 -5.78 -0.84
CA LEU A 311 -14.45 -5.07 -1.13
C LEU A 311 -13.53 -5.01 0.11
N LEU A 312 -14.10 -4.68 1.27
CA LEU A 312 -13.35 -4.65 2.53
C LEU A 312 -12.87 -6.06 2.94
N MET A 313 -13.65 -7.08 2.64
CA MET A 313 -13.28 -8.47 2.86
C MET A 313 -12.06 -8.87 2.05
N VAL A 314 -12.14 -8.70 0.73
CA VAL A 314 -11.07 -9.06 -0.20
C VAL A 314 -9.81 -8.34 0.22
N HIS A 315 -9.92 -7.06 0.59
CA HIS A 315 -8.82 -6.30 1.13
C HIS A 315 -8.20 -6.95 2.38
N TYR A 316 -9.00 -7.26 3.39
CA TYR A 316 -8.50 -7.83 4.64
C TYR A 316 -7.79 -9.18 4.42
N GLN A 317 -8.41 -10.07 3.64
CA GLN A 317 -7.85 -11.40 3.35
C GLN A 317 -6.56 -11.30 2.53
N THR A 318 -6.55 -10.53 1.45
CA THR A 318 -5.36 -10.37 0.59
C THR A 318 -4.24 -9.69 1.34
N TYR A 319 -4.53 -8.69 2.17
CA TYR A 319 -3.53 -8.04 3.02
C TYR A 319 -2.93 -9.02 4.03
N THR A 320 -3.75 -9.85 4.69
CA THR A 320 -3.28 -10.86 5.66
C THR A 320 -2.34 -11.85 5.00
N LEU A 321 -2.75 -12.43 3.86
CA LEU A 321 -1.91 -13.33 3.06
C LEU A 321 -0.61 -12.66 2.62
N THR A 322 -0.66 -11.37 2.31
CA THR A 322 0.52 -10.60 1.93
C THR A 322 1.45 -10.36 3.11
N SER A 323 0.92 -10.06 4.29
CA SER A 323 1.72 -9.92 5.51
C SER A 323 2.38 -11.25 5.89
N GLU A 324 1.65 -12.36 5.80
CA GLU A 324 2.20 -13.70 5.98
C GLU A 324 3.32 -13.99 4.98
N PHE A 325 3.11 -13.66 3.69
CA PHE A 325 4.14 -13.80 2.66
C PHE A 325 5.38 -12.94 2.96
N LEU A 326 5.21 -11.70 3.43
CA LEU A 326 6.33 -10.81 3.77
C LEU A 326 7.14 -11.31 4.98
N ASP A 327 6.51 -12.02 5.92
CA ASP A 327 7.15 -12.57 7.11
C ASP A 327 7.66 -14.01 6.94
N ALA A 328 7.18 -14.73 5.93
CA ALA A 328 7.56 -16.10 5.62
C ALA A 328 9.02 -16.22 5.20
N HIS A 329 9.58 -17.41 5.46
CA HIS A 329 10.88 -17.77 4.90
C HIS A 329 10.74 -18.11 3.41
N HIS A 330 11.62 -17.53 2.60
CA HIS A 330 11.75 -17.80 1.17
C HIS A 330 13.18 -18.22 0.88
N ASP A 331 13.34 -19.35 0.21
CA ASP A 331 14.66 -19.88 -0.17
C ASP A 331 15.17 -19.24 -1.46
N ASP A 332 14.26 -18.75 -2.30
CA ASP A 332 14.55 -18.26 -3.65
C ASP A 332 14.43 -16.74 -3.78
N THR A 333 14.02 -16.01 -2.73
CA THR A 333 13.91 -14.55 -2.77
C THR A 333 14.31 -13.90 -1.45
N PHE A 334 14.88 -12.70 -1.55
CA PHE A 334 15.16 -11.82 -0.42
C PHE A 334 14.24 -10.61 -0.47
N ILE A 335 13.41 -10.45 0.55
CA ILE A 335 12.47 -9.32 0.66
C ILE A 335 12.99 -8.32 1.69
N ALA A 336 13.41 -7.15 1.23
CA ALA A 336 13.77 -6.03 2.10
C ALA A 336 12.58 -5.09 2.26
N GLN A 337 12.05 -4.96 3.48
CA GLN A 337 10.95 -4.05 3.79
C GLN A 337 11.50 -2.74 4.34
N ILE A 338 11.22 -1.61 3.67
CA ILE A 338 11.45 -0.27 4.18
C ILE A 338 10.14 0.24 4.75
N MET A 339 10.08 0.46 6.05
CA MET A 339 8.83 0.80 6.76
C MET A 339 9.11 1.76 7.92
N PRO A 340 8.13 2.52 8.40
CA PRO A 340 8.33 3.41 9.53
C PRO A 340 8.60 2.63 10.83
N SER A 341 9.38 3.20 11.75
CA SER A 341 9.70 2.57 13.04
C SER A 341 8.59 2.70 14.10
N GLU A 342 7.62 3.57 13.84
CA GLU A 342 6.45 3.86 14.65
C GLU A 342 5.24 4.16 13.73
N PRO A 343 4.00 4.15 14.24
CA PRO A 343 2.84 4.58 13.45
C PRO A 343 3.06 5.98 12.85
N LEU A 344 2.81 6.12 11.55
CA LEU A 344 2.88 7.41 10.86
C LEU A 344 1.92 8.43 11.49
N ARG A 345 2.33 9.71 11.51
CA ARG A 345 1.49 10.80 12.01
C ARG A 345 0.41 11.20 11.02
N SER A 346 0.66 11.00 9.74
CA SER A 346 -0.27 11.22 8.65
C SER A 346 -1.36 10.15 8.61
N ASN A 347 -2.56 10.59 8.23
CA ASN A 347 -3.68 9.73 7.90
C ASN A 347 -3.69 9.45 6.39
N SER A 348 -4.56 8.56 5.90
CA SER A 348 -4.67 8.33 4.46
C SER A 348 -5.33 9.49 3.69
N LEU A 349 -6.10 10.35 4.38
CA LEU A 349 -6.62 11.63 3.88
C LEU A 349 -6.70 12.64 5.04
N LEU A 350 -6.75 13.94 4.71
CA LEU A 350 -6.92 15.05 5.67
C LEU A 350 -5.83 15.14 6.75
N SER A 351 -4.60 14.77 6.40
CA SER A 351 -3.42 14.96 7.25
C SER A 351 -3.05 16.43 7.37
N SER A 352 -2.47 16.82 8.50
CA SER A 352 -1.88 18.15 8.64
C SER A 352 -0.56 18.24 7.87
N PRO A 353 -0.17 19.43 7.38
CA PRO A 353 1.13 19.63 6.73
C PRO A 353 2.32 19.21 7.61
N GLU A 354 2.24 19.43 8.92
CA GLU A 354 3.30 19.06 9.87
C GLU A 354 3.44 17.55 10.01
N ALA A 355 2.32 16.82 10.04
CA ALA A 355 2.31 15.36 10.07
C ALA A 355 2.92 14.78 8.78
N LEU A 356 2.55 15.34 7.62
CA LEU A 356 3.10 14.95 6.33
C LEU A 356 4.60 15.22 6.25
N GLN A 357 5.05 16.42 6.65
CA GLN A 357 6.46 16.79 6.64
C GLN A 357 7.29 15.91 7.59
N HIS A 358 6.76 15.58 8.77
CA HIS A 358 7.42 14.66 9.69
C HIS A 358 7.61 13.27 9.08
N ASP A 359 6.56 12.69 8.51
CA ASP A 359 6.59 11.35 7.93
C ASP A 359 7.47 11.27 6.67
N TYR A 360 7.53 12.35 5.89
CA TYR A 360 8.48 12.51 4.80
C TYR A 360 9.93 12.37 5.29
N GLU A 361 10.28 13.04 6.40
CA GLU A 361 11.61 12.99 6.99
C GLU A 361 11.95 11.60 7.56
N LEU A 362 10.97 10.90 8.12
CA LEU A 362 11.13 9.49 8.51
C LEU A 362 11.46 8.63 7.28
N GLY A 363 10.74 8.83 6.17
CA GLY A 363 10.97 8.16 4.90
C GLY A 363 12.40 8.37 4.37
N LEU A 364 12.87 9.63 4.34
CA LEU A 364 14.25 9.96 3.96
C LEU A 364 15.28 9.22 4.81
N LYS A 365 15.12 9.23 6.13
CA LYS A 365 16.05 8.57 7.07
C LYS A 365 16.08 7.05 6.85
N ALA A 366 14.91 6.43 6.69
CA ALA A 366 14.79 5.00 6.42
C ALA A 366 15.45 4.63 5.08
N GLY A 367 15.21 5.43 4.04
CA GLY A 367 15.82 5.24 2.73
C GLY A 367 17.35 5.35 2.74
N TYR A 368 17.92 6.39 3.38
CA TYR A 368 19.38 6.49 3.54
C TYR A 368 19.98 5.33 4.33
N ARG A 369 19.28 4.82 5.35
CA ARG A 369 19.75 3.65 6.07
C ARG A 369 19.75 2.39 5.20
N PHE A 370 18.70 2.18 4.41
CA PHE A 370 18.64 1.08 3.46
C PHE A 370 19.79 1.16 2.45
N LEU A 371 20.08 2.34 1.91
CA LEU A 371 21.19 2.56 0.98
C LEU A 371 22.55 2.17 1.59
N LYS A 372 22.78 2.48 2.88
CA LYS A 372 24.00 2.06 3.58
C LYS A 372 24.12 0.53 3.61
N LEU A 373 23.05 -0.16 4.00
CA LEU A 373 23.02 -1.63 4.10
C LEU A 373 23.17 -2.31 2.73
N TYR A 374 22.54 -1.75 1.70
CA TYR A 374 22.67 -2.26 0.33
C TYR A 374 24.12 -2.15 -0.15
N ARG A 375 24.79 -1.01 0.06
CA ARG A 375 26.21 -0.83 -0.28
C ARG A 375 27.11 -1.81 0.47
N GLU A 376 26.84 -2.07 1.76
CA GLU A 376 27.55 -3.09 2.54
C GLU A 376 27.37 -4.49 1.92
N ALA A 377 26.15 -4.84 1.52
CA ALA A 377 25.86 -6.11 0.85
C ALA A 377 26.55 -6.22 -0.54
N GLU A 378 26.62 -5.14 -1.31
CA GLU A 378 27.38 -5.11 -2.57
C GLU A 378 28.88 -5.35 -2.36
N VAL A 379 29.45 -4.80 -1.29
CA VAL A 379 30.85 -5.06 -0.93
C VAL A 379 31.04 -6.53 -0.58
N PHE A 380 30.15 -7.13 0.23
CA PHE A 380 30.21 -8.57 0.51
C PHE A 380 30.13 -9.41 -0.76
N ARG A 381 29.22 -9.08 -1.68
CA ARG A 381 29.07 -9.81 -2.94
C ARG A 381 30.36 -9.85 -3.75
N LYS A 382 31.10 -8.74 -3.83
CA LYS A 382 32.38 -8.66 -4.57
C LYS A 382 33.48 -9.52 -3.95
N VAL A 383 33.34 -9.89 -2.67
CA VAL A 383 34.31 -10.69 -1.91
C VAL A 383 33.89 -12.18 -1.85
N LEU A 384 32.66 -12.53 -2.26
CA LEU A 384 32.21 -13.93 -2.31
C LEU A 384 32.98 -14.71 -3.39
N PRO A 385 33.53 -15.90 -3.09
CA PRO A 385 34.16 -16.75 -4.09
C PRO A 385 33.12 -17.22 -5.13
N ASN A 386 33.50 -17.23 -6.42
CA ASN A 386 32.65 -17.51 -7.58
C ASN A 386 31.86 -18.85 -7.54
N ASN A 387 32.08 -19.73 -6.56
CA ASN A 387 31.44 -21.04 -6.43
C ASN A 387 30.26 -21.10 -5.44
N GLN A 388 29.71 -19.96 -4.99
CA GLN A 388 28.56 -19.91 -4.07
C GLN A 388 27.41 -18.99 -4.53
N VAL A 389 27.36 -18.64 -5.82
CA VAL A 389 26.27 -17.83 -6.42
C VAL A 389 25.19 -18.74 -6.98
#